data_AF-A0A6U3YAW9-F1
#
_entry.id   AF-A0A6U3YAW9-F1
#
_cell.length_a   1.000
_cell.length_b   1.000
_cell.length_c   1.000
_cell.angle_alpha   90.00
_cell.angle_beta   90.00
_cell.angle_gamma   90.00
#
_symmetry.space_group_name_H-M   'P 1'
#
loop_
_entity.id
_entity.type
_entity.pdbx_description
1 polymer ?
#
loop_
_entity_poly.entity_id
_entity_poly.type
_entity_poly.pdbx_seq_one_letter_code
_entity_poly.pdbx_strand_id
1 'polypeptide(L)'
;PERLAPDAVVTAGFVKIGPGVGPVKLGPIKYSNAWSQETGYQRPVELATVRLRNMVEVLGNWECYVTNPTVIAQRGATYVFGANGEALYEYQHRGVLTYSATMARPLTFLTPFLGAKALNPLGLGDSAVSNEGI
;
A
#
# COMPACT_ATOMS: atom_id res chain seq x y z
N PRO A 1 5.17 -1.93 5.76
CA PRO A 1 4.13 -1.55 6.75
C PRO A 1 3.96 -0.03 6.70
N GLU A 2 2.73 0.47 6.65
CA GLU A 2 2.46 1.92 6.58
C GLU A 2 2.89 2.60 7.89
N ARG A 3 3.75 3.62 7.78
CA ARG A 3 4.21 4.43 8.92
C ARG A 3 3.61 5.83 8.80
N LEU A 4 3.04 6.35 9.89
CA LEU A 4 2.62 7.76 9.97
C LEU A 4 3.82 8.64 10.31
N ALA A 5 3.68 9.94 10.05
CA ALA A 5 4.64 10.93 10.55
C ALA A 5 4.76 10.86 12.08
N PRO A 6 5.93 11.15 12.66
CA PRO A 6 6.20 10.96 14.09
C PRO A 6 5.25 11.71 15.03
N ASP A 7 4.60 12.76 14.54
CA ASP A 7 3.70 13.68 15.25
C ASP A 7 2.21 13.48 14.89
N ALA A 8 1.89 12.56 13.99
CA ALA A 8 0.53 12.38 13.50
C ALA A 8 -0.36 11.73 14.56
N VAL A 9 -1.40 12.47 14.98
CA VAL A 9 -2.46 11.98 15.86
C VAL A 9 -3.74 11.78 15.07
N VAL A 10 -4.30 10.58 15.08
CA VAL A 10 -5.56 10.28 14.40
C VAL A 10 -6.68 10.07 15.40
N THR A 11 -7.71 10.92 15.36
CA THR A 11 -8.87 10.85 16.28
C THR A 11 -10.10 10.29 15.56
N ALA A 12 -10.61 9.12 15.94
CA ALA A 12 -11.81 8.45 15.39
C ALA A 12 -12.88 8.30 16.46
N GLY A 13 -13.84 9.24 16.54
CA GLY A 13 -14.83 9.22 17.61
C GLY A 13 -14.17 9.24 19.00
N PHE A 14 -14.40 8.20 19.81
CA PHE A 14 -13.81 8.05 21.15
C PHE A 14 -12.37 7.50 21.15
N VAL A 15 -11.82 7.17 19.98
CA VAL A 15 -10.48 6.57 19.83
C VAL A 15 -9.48 7.65 19.44
N LYS A 16 -8.45 7.87 20.27
CA LYS A 16 -7.28 8.71 19.94
C LYS A 16 -6.06 7.82 19.73
N ILE A 17 -5.49 7.87 18.54
CA ILE A 17 -4.25 7.17 18.17
C ILE A 17 -3.12 8.18 18.29
N GLY A 18 -2.29 8.05 19.33
CA GLY A 18 -1.19 8.95 19.63
C GLY A 18 0.13 8.56 18.95
N PRO A 19 1.17 9.41 19.06
CA PRO A 19 2.49 9.15 18.50
C PRO A 19 3.23 8.18 19.43
N GLY A 20 3.13 6.88 19.16
CA GLY A 20 3.89 5.86 19.89
C GLY A 20 3.13 4.58 20.18
N VAL A 21 3.90 3.49 20.27
CA VAL A 21 3.42 2.10 20.39
C VAL A 21 3.28 1.59 21.84
N GLY A 22 3.24 2.48 22.84
CA GLY A 22 2.96 2.13 24.25
C GLY A 22 1.59 1.46 24.46
N PRO A 23 1.31 0.81 25.60
CA PRO A 23 0.08 0.02 25.81
C PRO A 23 -1.18 0.85 25.48
N VAL A 24 -2.02 0.36 24.56
CA VAL A 24 -3.21 1.09 24.11
C VAL A 24 -4.42 0.70 24.93
N LYS A 25 -5.12 1.74 25.37
CA LYS A 25 -6.40 1.67 26.03
C LYS A 25 -7.48 2.10 25.03
N LEU A 26 -8.13 1.12 24.41
CA LEU A 26 -9.28 1.33 23.54
C LEU A 26 -10.55 1.24 24.40
N GLY A 27 -10.91 2.35 25.05
CA GLY A 27 -12.00 2.36 26.03
C GLY A 27 -11.70 1.46 27.25
N PRO A 28 -12.51 0.43 27.56
CA PRO A 28 -12.21 -0.51 28.66
C PRO A 28 -11.13 -1.54 28.29
N ILE A 29 -10.80 -1.71 27.01
CA ILE A 29 -9.90 -2.76 26.54
C ILE A 29 -8.46 -2.25 26.56
N LYS A 30 -7.58 -3.00 27.24
CA LYS A 30 -6.13 -2.81 27.20
C LYS A 30 -5.51 -4.04 26.53
N TYR A 31 -4.61 -3.82 25.58
CA TYR A 31 -3.82 -4.92 25.01
C TYR A 31 -2.38 -4.48 24.78
N SER A 32 -1.44 -5.41 24.97
CA SER A 32 -0.03 -5.27 24.61
C SER A 32 0.22 -5.90 23.24
N ASN A 33 1.23 -5.41 22.53
CA ASN A 33 1.65 -5.95 21.24
C ASN A 33 3.17 -6.18 21.23
N ALA A 34 3.62 -7.10 20.38
CA ALA A 34 5.04 -7.46 20.26
C ALA A 34 5.90 -6.33 19.66
N TRP A 35 5.27 -5.35 19.01
CA TRP A 35 5.92 -4.22 18.35
C TRP A 35 5.84 -2.93 19.18
N SER A 36 5.69 -3.05 20.50
CA SER A 36 5.54 -1.90 21.41
C SER A 36 6.76 -0.96 21.48
N GLN A 37 7.86 -1.32 20.82
CA GLN A 37 9.10 -0.56 20.74
C GLN A 37 9.37 0.04 19.35
N GLU A 38 8.55 -0.25 18.33
CA GLU A 38 8.74 0.29 16.98
C GLU A 38 8.03 1.64 16.76
N THR A 39 8.82 2.71 16.67
CA THR A 39 8.32 4.08 16.39
C THR A 39 7.61 4.16 15.03
N GLY A 40 6.41 4.75 15.02
CA GLY A 40 5.64 5.01 13.81
C GLY A 40 4.92 3.81 13.19
N TYR A 41 4.93 2.64 13.86
CA TYR A 41 4.18 1.47 13.39
C TYR A 41 2.68 1.64 13.72
N GLN A 42 1.81 1.66 12.70
CA GLN A 42 0.37 1.62 12.93
C GLN A 42 -0.04 0.22 13.39
N ARG A 43 -0.75 0.11 14.53
CA ARG A 43 -1.22 -1.20 15.01
C ARG A 43 -2.29 -1.74 14.06
N PRO A 44 -2.43 -3.07 13.90
CA PRO A 44 -3.41 -3.63 12.97
C PRO A 44 -4.85 -3.09 13.14
N VAL A 45 -5.30 -2.90 14.39
CA VAL A 45 -6.65 -2.34 14.68
C VAL A 45 -6.73 -0.85 14.39
N GLU A 46 -5.67 -0.09 14.68
CA GLU A 46 -5.59 1.34 14.39
C GLU A 46 -5.61 1.58 12.89
N LEU A 47 -4.77 0.86 12.14
CA LEU A 47 -4.73 0.88 10.68
C LEU A 47 -6.09 0.50 10.08
N ALA A 48 -6.74 -0.55 10.61
CA ALA A 48 -8.07 -0.94 10.18
C ALA A 48 -9.10 0.16 10.44
N THR A 49 -9.00 0.88 11.55
CA THR A 49 -9.89 2.01 11.89
C THR A 49 -9.68 3.19 10.95
N VAL A 50 -8.42 3.53 10.63
CA VAL A 50 -8.09 4.58 9.66
C VAL A 50 -8.63 4.20 8.28
N ARG A 51 -8.40 2.96 7.84
CA ARG A 51 -8.91 2.43 6.56
C ARG A 51 -10.45 2.45 6.51
N LEU A 52 -11.11 2.03 7.58
CA LEU A 52 -12.57 2.06 7.66
C LEU A 52 -13.11 3.49 7.58
N ARG A 53 -12.49 4.44 8.28
CA ARG A 53 -12.90 5.86 8.17
C ARG A 53 -12.74 6.37 6.75
N ASN A 54 -11.61 6.10 6.12
CA ASN A 54 -11.38 6.52 4.74
C ASN A 54 -12.45 5.92 3.81
N MET A 55 -12.86 4.67 4.04
CA MET A 55 -13.97 4.07 3.29
C MET A 55 -15.30 4.79 3.55
N VAL A 56 -15.64 5.10 4.80
CA VAL A 56 -16.87 5.84 5.14
C VAL A 56 -16.90 7.21 4.47
N GLU A 57 -15.78 7.94 4.51
CA GLU A 57 -15.63 9.26 3.86
C GLU A 57 -15.84 9.15 2.33
N VAL A 58 -15.13 8.21 1.68
CA VAL A 58 -15.19 8.03 0.22
C VAL A 58 -16.57 7.57 -0.24
N LEU A 59 -17.20 6.67 0.50
CA LEU A 59 -18.55 6.18 0.17
C LEU A 59 -19.63 7.23 0.47
N GLY A 60 -19.47 8.02 1.53
CA GLY A 60 -20.39 9.10 1.88
C GLY A 60 -20.35 10.27 0.90
N ASN A 61 -19.17 10.58 0.36
CA ASN A 61 -18.97 11.66 -0.62
C ASN A 61 -18.73 11.13 -2.05
N TRP A 62 -19.32 9.97 -2.39
CA TRP A 62 -19.05 9.25 -3.63
C TRP A 62 -19.21 10.13 -4.88
N GLU A 63 -20.28 10.93 -4.95
CA GLU A 63 -20.58 11.81 -6.10
C GLU A 63 -19.54 12.91 -6.33
N CYS A 64 -18.87 13.37 -5.27
CA CYS A 64 -17.77 14.34 -5.36
C CYS A 64 -16.50 13.73 -5.97
N TYR A 65 -16.27 12.43 -5.74
CA TYR A 65 -15.08 11.73 -6.22
C TYR A 65 -15.28 11.03 -7.56
N VAL A 66 -16.50 10.60 -7.86
CA VAL A 66 -16.86 9.84 -9.06
C VAL A 66 -18.00 10.57 -9.77
N THR A 67 -17.62 11.52 -10.64
CA THR A 67 -18.58 12.34 -11.41
C THR A 67 -19.41 11.51 -12.39
N ASN A 68 -18.88 10.39 -12.88
CA ASN A 68 -19.63 9.44 -13.68
C ASN A 68 -19.28 7.99 -13.29
N PRO A 69 -20.23 7.21 -12.74
CA PRO A 69 -19.99 5.85 -12.29
C PRO A 69 -19.78 4.85 -13.43
N THR A 70 -20.10 5.20 -14.69
CA THR A 70 -19.87 4.33 -15.84
C THR A 70 -18.43 4.36 -16.35
N VAL A 71 -17.60 5.29 -15.84
CA VAL A 71 -16.20 5.49 -16.25
C VAL A 71 -15.21 5.26 -15.11
N ILE A 72 -15.53 4.33 -14.20
CA ILE A 72 -14.60 3.96 -13.13
C ILE A 72 -13.33 3.38 -13.77
N ALA A 73 -12.20 4.06 -13.54
CA ALA A 73 -10.91 3.60 -14.01
C ALA A 73 -10.60 2.22 -13.41
N GLN A 74 -10.22 1.28 -14.26
CA GLN A 74 -9.78 -0.04 -13.84
C GLN A 74 -8.52 0.11 -12.98
N ARG A 75 -8.65 -0.19 -11.68
CA ARG A 75 -7.52 -0.18 -10.75
C ARG A 75 -6.75 -1.48 -10.93
N GLY A 76 -5.61 -1.42 -11.59
CA GLY A 76 -4.80 -2.62 -11.84
C GLY A 76 -4.29 -2.72 -13.27
N ALA A 77 -3.71 -1.63 -13.78
CA ALA A 77 -3.07 -1.64 -15.07
C ALA A 77 -1.68 -1.01 -14.99
N THR A 78 -0.75 -1.55 -15.77
CA THR A 78 0.61 -1.02 -15.89
C THR A 78 0.93 -0.83 -17.36
N TYR A 79 1.45 0.34 -17.69
CA TYR A 79 1.84 0.73 -19.03
C TYR A 79 3.28 1.22 -19.03
N VAL A 80 4.02 0.90 -20.09
CA VAL A 80 5.32 1.52 -20.39
C VAL A 80 5.18 2.26 -21.71
N PHE A 81 5.50 3.54 -21.71
CA PHE A 81 5.51 4.37 -22.91
C PHE A 81 6.96 4.69 -23.32
N GLY A 82 7.25 4.58 -24.61
CA GLY A 82 8.49 5.04 -25.21
C GLY A 82 8.55 6.56 -25.35
N ALA A 83 9.70 7.09 -25.75
CA ALA A 83 9.93 8.54 -25.90
C ALA A 83 8.97 9.20 -26.91
N ASN A 84 8.49 8.41 -27.89
CA ASN A 84 7.56 8.88 -28.92
C ASN A 84 6.07 8.70 -28.53
N GLY A 85 5.78 8.30 -27.28
CA GLY A 85 4.43 8.02 -26.81
C GLY A 85 3.87 6.66 -27.23
N GLU A 86 4.68 5.80 -27.85
CA GLU A 86 4.31 4.43 -28.21
C GLU A 86 4.20 3.54 -26.97
N ALA A 87 3.16 2.71 -26.87
CA ALA A 87 3.01 1.75 -25.78
C ALA A 87 3.95 0.55 -26.02
N LEU A 88 5.01 0.44 -25.22
CA LEU A 88 6.01 -0.63 -25.28
C LEU A 88 5.59 -1.87 -24.46
N TYR A 89 4.75 -1.67 -23.45
CA TYR A 89 4.19 -2.74 -22.63
C TYR A 89 2.84 -2.31 -22.07
N GLU A 90 1.91 -3.25 -22.04
CA GLU A 90 0.58 -3.07 -21.48
C GLU A 90 0.19 -4.31 -20.69
N TYR A 91 -0.25 -4.08 -19.46
CA TYR A 91 -0.86 -5.11 -18.63
C TYR A 91 -2.14 -4.54 -18.03
N GLN A 92 -3.27 -5.14 -18.39
CA GLN A 92 -4.57 -4.81 -17.82
C GLN A 92 -5.10 -6.00 -17.02
N HIS A 93 -5.17 -5.86 -15.70
CA HIS A 93 -5.72 -6.89 -14.84
C HIS A 93 -7.21 -6.66 -14.56
N ARG A 94 -8.03 -7.70 -14.68
CA ARG A 94 -9.50 -7.62 -14.54
C ARG A 94 -9.98 -7.38 -13.09
N GLY A 95 -9.10 -7.50 -12.11
CA GLY A 95 -9.38 -7.27 -10.69
C GLY A 95 -8.61 -6.08 -10.11
N VAL A 96 -8.95 -5.69 -8.88
CA VAL A 96 -8.63 -4.37 -8.28
C VAL A 96 -7.24 -4.27 -7.62
N LEU A 97 -6.63 -5.41 -7.27
CA LEU A 97 -5.44 -5.46 -6.39
C LEU A 97 -4.14 -5.82 -7.10
N THR A 98 -4.23 -6.32 -8.32
CA THR A 98 -3.07 -6.77 -9.10
C THR A 98 -2.76 -5.71 -10.14
N TYR A 99 -1.49 -5.32 -10.25
CA TYR A 99 -1.04 -4.32 -11.22
C TYR A 99 0.12 -4.83 -12.08
N SER A 100 0.64 -6.03 -11.83
CA SER A 100 1.68 -6.66 -12.64
C SER A 100 1.33 -8.11 -12.91
N ALA A 101 1.73 -8.62 -14.09
CA ALA A 101 1.57 -10.03 -14.45
C ALA A 101 2.23 -10.97 -13.42
N THR A 102 3.31 -10.51 -12.79
CA THR A 102 4.06 -11.26 -11.80
C THR A 102 4.11 -10.50 -10.47
N MET A 103 3.11 -10.69 -9.60
CA MET A 103 3.03 -9.98 -8.32
C MET A 103 4.17 -10.30 -7.34
N ALA A 104 4.83 -11.45 -7.46
CA ALA A 104 5.99 -11.80 -6.65
C ALA A 104 7.20 -10.87 -6.92
N ARG A 105 7.34 -10.38 -8.16
CA ARG A 105 8.33 -9.38 -8.58
C ARG A 105 7.66 -8.40 -9.54
N PRO A 106 6.93 -7.39 -9.02
CA PRO A 106 6.02 -6.59 -9.83
C PRO A 106 6.72 -5.77 -10.90
N LEU A 107 8.02 -5.52 -10.78
CA LEU A 107 8.82 -4.71 -11.71
C LEU A 107 9.55 -5.52 -12.79
N THR A 108 9.36 -6.85 -12.84
CA THR A 108 10.02 -7.71 -13.83
C THR A 108 9.70 -7.32 -15.28
N PHE A 109 8.54 -6.72 -15.55
CA PHE A 109 8.19 -6.21 -16.89
C PHE A 109 9.17 -5.13 -17.40
N LEU A 110 9.97 -4.51 -16.54
CA LEU A 110 10.99 -3.53 -16.92
C LEU A 110 12.31 -4.16 -17.38
N THR A 111 12.49 -5.48 -17.23
CA THR A 111 13.73 -6.18 -17.59
C THR A 111 14.18 -5.94 -19.03
N PRO A 112 13.30 -5.90 -20.04
CA PRO A 112 13.70 -5.59 -21.42
C PRO A 112 14.28 -4.19 -21.61
N PHE A 113 13.96 -3.24 -20.72
CA PHE A 113 14.34 -1.82 -20.85
C PHE A 113 15.49 -1.41 -19.94
N LEU A 114 15.55 -1.96 -18.72
CA LEU A 114 16.52 -1.61 -17.67
C LEU A 114 17.54 -2.73 -17.39
N GLY A 115 17.40 -3.89 -18.03
CA GLY A 115 18.24 -5.07 -17.79
C GLY A 115 18.17 -5.55 -16.34
N ALA A 116 19.32 -5.99 -15.79
CA ALA A 116 19.41 -6.51 -14.42
C ALA A 116 18.97 -5.50 -13.33
N LYS A 117 18.99 -4.19 -13.63
CA LYS A 117 18.54 -3.15 -12.71
C LYS A 117 17.03 -3.21 -12.44
N ALA A 118 16.24 -3.80 -13.34
CA ALA A 118 14.81 -4.01 -13.13
C ALA A 118 14.50 -4.98 -11.99
N LEU A 119 15.41 -5.91 -11.70
CA LEU A 119 15.21 -6.93 -10.66
C LEU A 119 15.38 -6.35 -9.26
N ASN A 120 16.25 -5.36 -9.11
CA ASN A 120 16.48 -4.66 -7.85
C ASN A 120 16.78 -3.17 -8.10
N PRO A 121 15.76 -2.37 -8.42
CA PRO A 121 15.95 -0.95 -8.75
C PRO A 121 16.36 -0.10 -7.55
N LEU A 122 16.14 -0.60 -6.33
CA LEU A 122 16.44 0.09 -5.07
C LEU A 122 17.78 -0.34 -4.43
N GLY A 123 18.45 -1.36 -5.00
CA GLY A 123 19.70 -1.90 -4.45
C GLY A 123 19.57 -2.49 -3.04
N LEU A 124 18.35 -2.88 -2.64
CA LEU A 124 18.10 -3.49 -1.33
C LEU A 124 18.58 -4.96 -1.33
N GLY A 125 18.98 -5.51 -0.18
CA GLY A 125 19.38 -6.91 -0.10
C GLY A 125 18.24 -7.84 -0.55
N ASP A 126 18.46 -8.59 -1.63
CA ASP A 126 17.45 -9.48 -2.21
C ASP A 126 17.29 -10.75 -1.34
N SER A 127 16.40 -10.72 -0.35
CA SER A 127 16.06 -11.91 0.45
C SER A 127 15.35 -13.02 -0.36
N ALA A 128 14.96 -12.72 -1.60
CA ALA A 128 14.30 -13.69 -2.49
C ALA A 128 15.28 -14.55 -3.31
N VAL A 129 16.57 -14.23 -3.32
CA VAL A 129 17.61 -14.98 -4.05
C VAL A 129 18.32 -15.99 -3.14
N SER A 130 18.16 -15.90 -1.82
CA SER A 130 18.88 -16.73 -0.84
C SER A 130 18.32 -18.14 -0.62
N ASN A 131 17.32 -18.58 -1.39
CA ASN A 131 16.72 -19.92 -1.24
C ASN A 131 16.91 -20.83 -2.46
N GLU A 132 17.97 -20.62 -3.25
CA GLU A 132 18.49 -21.65 -4.14
C GLU A 132 19.89 -22.05 -3.66
N GLY A 133 19.96 -23.05 -2.77
CA GLY A 133 21.22 -23.71 -2.43
C GLY A 133 21.34 -24.15 -0.99
N ILE A 134 21.13 -25.47 -0.80
CA ILE A 134 21.38 -26.34 0.38
C ILE A 134 20.16 -26.56 1.27
#